data_AF-A0A9P8PNE7-F1
#
_entry.id   AF-A0A9P8PNE7-F1
#
_cell.length_a   1.000
_cell.length_b   1.000
_cell.length_c   1.000
_cell.angle_alpha   90.00
_cell.angle_beta   90.00
_cell.angle_gamma   90.00
#
_symmetry.space_group_name_H-M   'P 1'
#
loop_
_entity.id
_entity.type
_entity.pdbx_description
1 polymer ?
#
loop_
_entity_poly.entity_id
_entity_poly.type
_entity_poly.pdbx_seq_one_letter_code
_entity_poly.pdbx_strand_id
1 'polypeptide(L)'
;MPKENRHIPKYIKDAPWYKDTPDGVDPSDYLAHHRNIDSDLTANNQPRIGLGIRDDFVTETSYQEIPKFRSRIVKRDEFSDVGAKHFKKNGIQKKLTEESVPTKGKRNENVDYDGKRDRWYGYDSKTYNATLQKWEETHRTELEVKRLDESEIIELKELGLWELYQANPHTFFQKSSKTVRLLEDKAIYLKDISKHDSITYDPKSRTDRDDSVGYFNDRNLFVRHLTGDAKRYEESKRFAWDDKARGVKGDINISSNPTLAGMKMEEQSKEQQEKRRVLKNNLLNRYNTNAEIDGDETEDNESNKVVRSQFNEDVFLGNHTSVWGSYYQDGKWGFLCCKKFDRNSLCK
;
A
#
# COMPACT_ATOMS: atom_id res chain seq x y z
N MET A 1 -10.56 0.30 -29.93
CA MET A 1 -9.34 0.52 -30.74
C MET A 1 -8.37 1.36 -29.93
N PRO A 2 -7.15 0.87 -29.66
CA PRO A 2 -6.12 1.70 -29.03
C PRO A 2 -5.90 2.94 -29.92
N LYS A 3 -5.98 4.12 -29.32
CA LYS A 3 -5.82 5.37 -30.05
C LYS A 3 -4.36 5.47 -30.51
N GLU A 4 -4.15 5.64 -31.81
CA GLU A 4 -2.79 5.82 -32.35
C GLU A 4 -2.09 6.99 -31.66
N ASN A 5 -0.86 6.76 -31.22
CA ASN A 5 -0.08 7.80 -30.59
C ASN A 5 0.50 8.72 -31.68
N ARG A 6 0.05 9.97 -31.69
CA ARG A 6 0.48 11.00 -32.66
C ARG A 6 2.00 11.26 -32.64
N HIS A 7 2.66 10.99 -31.52
CA HIS A 7 4.09 11.24 -31.35
C HIS A 7 4.99 10.16 -31.94
N ILE A 8 4.44 9.04 -32.40
CA ILE A 8 5.24 7.96 -33.01
C ILE A 8 5.52 8.31 -34.47
N PRO A 9 6.80 8.42 -34.87
CA PRO A 9 7.15 8.68 -36.27
C PRO A 9 6.64 7.59 -37.21
N LYS A 10 6.33 7.98 -38.44
CA LYS A 10 5.79 7.07 -39.47
C LYS A 10 6.64 5.82 -39.71
N TYR A 11 7.98 5.96 -39.73
CA TYR A 11 8.89 4.83 -39.95
C TYR A 11 8.91 3.80 -38.81
N ILE A 12 8.43 4.16 -37.61
CA ILE A 12 8.22 3.22 -36.49
C ILE A 12 6.82 2.61 -36.58
N LYS A 13 5.84 3.39 -37.06
CA LYS A 13 4.46 2.96 -37.21
C LYS A 13 4.29 1.90 -38.30
N ASP A 14 4.93 2.10 -39.44
CA ASP A 14 4.73 1.27 -40.62
C ASP A 14 5.53 -0.03 -40.49
N ALA A 15 4.83 -1.17 -40.49
CA ALA A 15 5.47 -2.48 -40.46
C ALA A 15 6.25 -2.72 -41.76
N PRO A 16 7.46 -3.32 -41.69
CA PRO A 16 8.23 -3.66 -42.87
C PRO A 16 7.60 -4.86 -43.61
N TRP A 17 7.85 -4.94 -44.92
CA TRP A 17 7.22 -5.92 -45.82
C TRP A 17 7.44 -7.40 -45.46
N TYR A 18 8.48 -7.74 -44.71
CA TYR A 18 8.82 -9.11 -44.31
C TYR A 18 8.20 -9.54 -42.97
N LYS A 19 7.53 -8.62 -42.27
CA LYS A 19 6.77 -8.90 -41.05
C LYS A 19 5.31 -9.01 -41.45
N ASP A 20 4.88 -10.22 -41.78
CA ASP A 20 3.46 -10.53 -41.85
C ASP A 20 2.84 -10.34 -40.46
N THR A 21 1.57 -9.92 -40.39
CA THR A 21 0.83 -9.87 -39.13
C THR A 21 0.85 -11.28 -38.54
N PRO A 22 1.55 -11.53 -37.42
CA PRO A 22 1.75 -12.89 -36.93
C PRO A 22 0.42 -13.50 -36.50
N ASP A 23 0.21 -14.79 -36.78
CA ASP A 23 -0.92 -15.54 -36.26
C ASP A 23 -0.91 -15.52 -34.73
N GLY A 24 -1.96 -14.98 -34.11
CA GLY A 24 -2.10 -14.87 -32.64
C GLY A 24 -1.87 -13.48 -32.06
N VAL A 25 -1.55 -12.47 -32.87
CA VAL A 25 -1.52 -11.06 -32.42
C VAL A 25 -2.83 -10.35 -32.75
N ASP A 26 -3.33 -9.57 -31.80
CA ASP A 26 -4.57 -8.80 -31.97
C ASP A 26 -4.44 -7.88 -33.20
N PRO A 27 -5.27 -8.05 -34.26
CA PRO A 27 -5.18 -7.27 -35.50
C PRO A 27 -5.36 -5.76 -35.29
N SER A 28 -5.82 -5.36 -34.10
CA SER A 28 -5.99 -3.96 -33.71
C SER A 28 -4.70 -3.28 -33.20
N ASP A 29 -3.60 -4.02 -33.00
CA ASP A 29 -2.31 -3.46 -32.54
C ASP A 29 -1.38 -3.10 -33.72
N TYR A 30 -1.32 -1.80 -34.02
CA TYR A 30 -0.49 -1.26 -35.10
C TYR A 30 1.03 -1.35 -34.86
N LEU A 31 1.50 -1.63 -33.64
CA LEU A 31 2.94 -1.79 -33.32
C LEU A 31 3.33 -3.25 -33.04
N ALA A 32 2.48 -4.21 -33.41
CA ALA A 32 2.74 -5.64 -33.27
C ALA A 32 4.14 -6.07 -33.73
N HIS A 33 4.67 -5.47 -34.81
CA HIS A 33 5.98 -5.83 -35.36
C HIS A 33 7.17 -5.49 -34.45
N HIS A 34 7.02 -4.54 -33.52
CA HIS A 34 8.02 -4.19 -32.48
C HIS A 34 7.92 -5.04 -31.22
N ARG A 35 6.82 -5.77 -31.04
CA ARG A 35 6.65 -6.61 -29.87
C ARG A 35 7.46 -7.87 -30.03
N ASN A 36 8.23 -8.23 -29.02
CA ASN A 36 8.92 -9.51 -29.01
C ASN A 36 7.90 -10.60 -28.68
N ILE A 37 7.86 -11.65 -29.49
CA ILE A 37 6.87 -12.74 -29.37
C ILE A 37 7.29 -13.72 -28.26
N ASP A 38 8.60 -13.90 -28.09
CA ASP A 38 9.17 -14.89 -27.15
C ASP A 38 9.48 -14.31 -25.76
N SER A 39 9.54 -12.98 -25.64
CA SER A 39 9.72 -12.31 -24.35
C SER A 39 8.54 -11.38 -24.12
N ASP A 40 7.74 -11.66 -23.09
CA ASP A 40 6.67 -10.76 -22.65
C ASP A 40 7.18 -9.31 -22.64
N LEU A 41 6.43 -8.38 -23.26
CA LEU A 41 6.63 -6.94 -23.06
C LEU A 41 6.29 -6.61 -21.62
N THR A 42 7.26 -6.92 -20.81
CA THR A 42 7.33 -6.76 -19.39
C THR A 42 7.32 -5.26 -19.11
N ALA A 43 6.29 -4.82 -18.39
CA ALA A 43 6.08 -3.41 -18.12
C ALA A 43 7.25 -2.85 -17.29
N ASN A 44 7.97 -1.86 -17.81
CA ASN A 44 9.14 -1.27 -17.15
C ASN A 44 8.78 -0.35 -15.97
N ASN A 45 7.49 -0.18 -15.68
CA ASN A 45 7.00 0.56 -14.51
C ASN A 45 7.11 -0.25 -13.21
N GLN A 46 7.19 -1.57 -13.29
CA GLN A 46 7.32 -2.44 -12.13
C GLN A 46 8.78 -2.86 -11.93
N PRO A 47 9.32 -2.73 -10.71
CA PRO A 47 10.63 -3.30 -10.42
C PRO A 47 10.55 -4.82 -10.58
N ARG A 48 11.59 -5.40 -11.19
CA ARG A 48 11.67 -6.86 -11.34
C ARG A 48 12.50 -7.44 -10.21
N ILE A 49 12.04 -8.55 -9.69
CA ILE A 49 12.88 -9.39 -8.85
C ILE A 49 13.95 -10.06 -9.74
N GLY A 50 15.14 -10.28 -9.20
CA GLY A 50 16.17 -11.04 -9.90
C GLY A 50 15.67 -12.47 -10.17
N LEU A 51 16.04 -13.04 -11.32
CA LEU A 51 15.66 -14.40 -11.74
C LEU A 51 16.28 -15.51 -10.87
N GLY A 52 17.09 -15.14 -9.89
CA GLY A 52 17.86 -16.03 -9.03
C GLY A 52 19.24 -16.35 -9.61
N ILE A 53 19.98 -17.18 -8.87
CA ILE A 53 21.29 -17.72 -9.27
C ILE A 53 21.10 -19.20 -9.60
N ARG A 54 21.62 -19.64 -10.75
CA ARG A 54 21.55 -21.05 -11.19
C ARG A 54 22.92 -21.50 -11.66
N ASP A 55 23.53 -22.40 -10.88
CA ASP A 55 24.85 -22.94 -11.15
C ASP A 55 24.72 -24.39 -11.64
N ASP A 56 24.58 -24.54 -12.96
CA ASP A 56 24.40 -25.85 -13.59
C ASP A 56 25.75 -26.49 -13.97
N PHE A 57 25.94 -27.75 -13.58
CA PHE A 57 27.10 -28.54 -14.00
C PHE A 57 26.68 -29.54 -15.08
N VAL A 58 27.15 -29.32 -16.31
CA VAL A 58 26.89 -30.20 -17.45
C VAL A 58 27.86 -31.36 -17.40
N THR A 59 27.33 -32.58 -17.45
CA THR A 59 28.14 -33.79 -17.60
C THR A 59 28.36 -34.05 -19.09
N GLU A 60 29.60 -33.90 -19.57
CA GLU A 60 29.94 -34.35 -20.90
C GLU A 60 30.15 -35.87 -20.88
N THR A 61 29.16 -36.63 -21.31
CA THR A 61 29.37 -38.01 -21.77
C THR A 61 30.00 -37.96 -23.16
N SER A 62 31.24 -37.49 -23.24
CA SER A 62 32.00 -37.62 -24.48
C SER A 62 32.30 -39.11 -24.70
N TYR A 63 31.50 -39.76 -25.53
CA TYR A 63 31.84 -41.05 -26.11
C TYR A 63 32.98 -40.80 -27.10
N GLN A 64 34.21 -40.68 -26.59
CA GLN A 64 35.38 -40.69 -27.46
C GLN A 64 35.53 -42.12 -27.97
N GLU A 65 35.19 -42.35 -29.25
CA GLU A 65 35.55 -43.59 -29.92
C GLU A 65 37.07 -43.75 -29.82
N ILE A 66 37.52 -44.72 -29.03
CA ILE A 66 38.94 -45.04 -28.92
C ILE A 66 39.40 -45.50 -30.30
N PRO A 67 40.29 -44.77 -31.00
CA PRO A 67 40.80 -45.27 -32.27
C PRO A 67 41.53 -46.58 -32.01
N LYS A 68 41.08 -47.66 -32.66
CA LYS A 68 41.74 -48.97 -32.59
C LYS A 68 43.14 -48.84 -33.22
N PHE A 69 44.14 -48.49 -32.42
CA PHE A 69 45.52 -48.44 -32.86
C PHE A 69 45.98 -49.83 -33.30
N ARG A 70 46.22 -50.02 -34.60
CA ARG A 70 47.02 -51.15 -35.09
C ARG A 70 48.46 -50.91 -34.65
N SER A 71 49.04 -51.91 -33.99
CA SER A 71 50.38 -51.87 -33.40
C SER A 71 51.44 -51.47 -34.43
N ARG A 72 51.90 -50.21 -34.35
CA ARG A 72 53.19 -49.81 -34.90
C ARG A 72 53.80 -48.80 -33.92
N ILE A 73 55.01 -49.14 -33.49
CA ILE A 73 55.93 -48.45 -32.58
C ILE A 73 55.53 -46.99 -32.29
N VAL A 74 55.03 -46.75 -31.07
CA VAL A 74 54.67 -45.42 -30.57
C VAL A 74 55.92 -44.81 -29.94
N LYS A 75 56.38 -43.67 -30.46
CA LYS A 75 57.35 -42.81 -29.75
C LYS A 75 56.73 -42.40 -28.42
N ARG A 76 57.53 -42.38 -27.34
CA ARG A 76 57.15 -41.87 -26.02
C ARG A 76 56.94 -40.36 -26.11
N ASP A 77 55.85 -39.93 -26.74
CA ASP A 77 55.35 -38.58 -26.59
C ASP A 77 54.53 -38.56 -25.30
N GLU A 78 54.93 -37.67 -24.41
CA GLU A 78 54.32 -37.46 -23.10
C GLU A 78 52.83 -37.19 -23.29
N PHE A 79 51.99 -37.93 -22.57
CA PHE A 79 50.57 -37.64 -22.49
C PHE A 79 50.42 -36.31 -21.74
N SER A 80 50.40 -35.20 -22.47
CA SER A 80 50.48 -33.83 -21.92
C SER A 80 49.23 -33.40 -21.15
N ASP A 81 48.12 -34.11 -21.33
CA ASP A 81 46.81 -33.67 -20.85
C ASP A 81 46.19 -34.64 -19.82
N VAL A 82 47.00 -35.40 -19.07
CA VAL A 82 46.50 -35.98 -17.81
C VAL A 82 46.72 -34.95 -16.71
N GLY A 83 45.63 -34.44 -16.13
CA GLY A 83 45.69 -33.62 -14.89
C GLY A 83 46.25 -34.36 -13.66
N ALA A 84 46.76 -35.58 -13.83
CA ALA A 84 47.51 -36.32 -12.84
C ALA A 84 48.83 -36.81 -13.46
N LYS A 85 49.97 -36.26 -13.00
CA LYS A 85 51.30 -36.75 -13.35
C LYS A 85 51.54 -38.12 -12.70
N HIS A 86 50.95 -39.18 -13.25
CA HIS A 86 51.31 -40.55 -12.89
C HIS A 86 52.19 -41.15 -13.99
N PHE A 87 53.45 -41.43 -13.65
CA PHE A 87 54.24 -42.37 -14.43
C PHE A 87 53.64 -43.77 -14.24
N LYS A 88 53.07 -44.34 -15.30
CA LYS A 88 52.69 -45.76 -15.34
C LYS A 88 53.96 -46.62 -15.20
N LYS A 89 54.41 -46.89 -13.98
CA LYS A 89 55.43 -47.92 -13.75
C LYS A 89 54.89 -49.24 -13.22
N ASN A 90 53.67 -49.27 -12.67
CA ASN A 90 53.05 -50.51 -12.19
C ASN A 90 51.67 -50.68 -12.84
N GLY A 91 51.65 -51.16 -14.08
CA GLY A 91 50.44 -51.62 -14.74
C GLY A 91 49.98 -52.96 -14.17
N ILE A 92 49.37 -52.95 -12.98
CA ILE A 92 48.43 -54.03 -12.64
C ILE A 92 47.20 -53.77 -13.49
N GLN A 93 47.01 -54.59 -14.52
CA GLN A 93 45.79 -54.66 -15.31
C GLN A 93 44.64 -55.17 -14.41
N LYS A 94 44.15 -54.32 -13.50
CA LYS A 94 42.77 -54.48 -13.06
C LYS A 94 41.91 -54.09 -14.25
N LYS A 95 41.31 -55.08 -14.91
CA LYS A 95 40.12 -54.85 -15.74
C LYS A 95 39.15 -54.10 -14.84
N LEU A 96 38.97 -52.80 -15.09
CA LEU A 96 37.88 -52.04 -14.51
C LEU A 96 36.60 -52.70 -15.02
N THR A 97 35.97 -53.51 -14.16
CA THR A 97 34.54 -53.77 -14.23
C THR A 97 33.82 -52.42 -14.27
N GLU A 98 32.67 -52.39 -14.93
CA GLU A 98 31.86 -51.21 -15.29
C GLU A 98 31.30 -50.44 -14.07
N GLU A 99 32.09 -50.20 -13.04
CA GLU A 99 31.74 -49.39 -11.89
C GLU A 99 32.16 -47.94 -12.17
N SER A 100 31.17 -47.18 -12.65
CA SER A 100 31.01 -45.73 -12.60
C SER A 100 32.31 -44.92 -12.42
N VAL A 101 32.93 -44.55 -13.53
CA VAL A 101 33.89 -43.44 -13.54
C VAL A 101 33.13 -42.19 -13.08
N PRO A 102 33.60 -41.43 -12.07
CA PRO A 102 32.94 -40.19 -11.66
C PRO A 102 33.01 -39.20 -12.82
N THR A 103 31.87 -38.97 -13.47
CA THR A 103 31.75 -38.01 -14.56
C THR A 103 31.97 -36.62 -13.97
N LYS A 104 33.13 -36.01 -14.26
CA LYS A 104 33.41 -34.64 -13.82
C LYS A 104 32.44 -33.70 -14.53
N GLY A 105 31.54 -33.09 -13.77
CA GLY A 105 30.69 -32.01 -14.28
C GLY A 105 31.54 -30.81 -14.66
N LYS A 106 31.36 -30.30 -15.88
CA LYS A 106 31.92 -29.02 -16.31
C LYS A 106 30.89 -27.93 -16.08
N ARG A 107 31.37 -26.71 -15.88
CA ARG A 107 30.53 -25.53 -15.77
C ARG A 107 29.74 -25.31 -17.06
N ASN A 108 28.47 -24.94 -16.94
CA ASN A 108 27.69 -24.47 -18.09
C ASN A 108 28.21 -23.10 -18.57
N GLU A 109 28.60 -22.99 -19.84
CA GLU A 109 29.07 -21.74 -20.45
C GLU A 109 27.96 -20.95 -21.15
N ASN A 110 26.75 -21.51 -21.27
CA ASN A 110 25.59 -20.83 -21.84
C ASN A 110 24.88 -19.96 -20.80
N VAL A 111 25.64 -19.08 -20.14
CA VAL A 111 25.15 -18.15 -19.13
C VAL A 111 25.56 -16.71 -19.48
N ASP A 112 24.92 -15.74 -18.82
CA ASP A 112 25.17 -14.31 -19.01
C ASP A 112 26.61 -13.91 -18.67
N TYR A 113 27.01 -12.68 -19.05
CA TYR A 113 28.35 -12.14 -18.78
C TYR A 113 28.71 -12.20 -17.29
N ASP A 114 27.78 -11.79 -16.43
CA ASP A 114 27.95 -11.81 -14.97
C ASP A 114 28.04 -13.24 -14.46
N GLY A 115 27.19 -14.13 -14.97
CA GLY A 115 27.27 -15.56 -14.74
C GLY A 115 28.67 -16.07 -15.03
N LYS A 116 29.20 -15.92 -16.24
CA LYS A 116 30.55 -16.39 -16.63
C LYS A 116 31.68 -15.87 -15.74
N ARG A 117 31.54 -14.67 -15.17
CA ARG A 117 32.57 -14.05 -14.32
C ARG A 117 32.30 -14.16 -12.83
N ASP A 118 31.25 -14.88 -12.46
CA ASP A 118 30.93 -15.05 -11.06
C ASP A 118 32.05 -15.78 -10.32
N ARG A 119 32.66 -15.05 -9.38
CA ARG A 119 33.72 -15.55 -8.51
C ARG A 119 33.19 -16.64 -7.57
N TRP A 120 31.90 -16.61 -7.27
CA TRP A 120 31.22 -17.51 -6.34
C TRP A 120 30.47 -18.64 -7.04
N TYR A 121 30.73 -18.89 -8.32
CA TYR A 121 30.10 -20.01 -9.03
C TYR A 121 30.42 -21.35 -8.37
N GLY A 122 29.39 -22.13 -8.04
CA GLY A 122 29.52 -23.42 -7.35
C GLY A 122 29.84 -23.29 -5.85
N TYR A 123 29.57 -22.14 -5.24
CA TYR A 123 29.74 -21.93 -3.81
C TYR A 123 28.78 -22.79 -2.98
N ASP A 124 29.32 -23.62 -2.09
CA ASP A 124 28.53 -24.40 -1.12
C ASP A 124 28.31 -23.58 0.17
N SER A 125 27.05 -23.49 0.61
CA SER A 125 26.65 -22.76 1.82
C SER A 125 27.36 -23.28 3.08
N LYS A 126 27.74 -24.57 3.11
CA LYS A 126 28.47 -25.17 4.24
C LYS A 126 29.82 -24.50 4.50
N THR A 127 30.46 -23.94 3.47
CA THR A 127 31.76 -23.27 3.62
C THR A 127 31.64 -21.98 4.45
N TYR A 128 30.46 -21.36 4.51
CA TYR A 128 30.20 -20.17 5.32
C TYR A 128 30.26 -20.47 6.83
N ASN A 129 30.01 -21.72 7.24
CA ASN A 129 30.00 -22.12 8.65
C ASN A 129 31.34 -21.86 9.35
N ALA A 130 32.47 -22.01 8.64
CA ALA A 130 33.78 -21.72 9.20
C ALA A 130 33.97 -20.23 9.52
N THR A 131 33.34 -19.34 8.75
CA THR A 131 33.34 -17.89 9.00
C THR A 131 32.46 -17.55 10.20
N LEU A 132 31.30 -18.20 10.33
CA LEU A 132 30.43 -18.06 11.49
C LEU A 132 31.14 -18.47 12.79
N GLN A 133 31.82 -19.62 12.79
CA GLN A 133 32.59 -20.08 13.95
C GLN A 133 33.66 -19.07 14.38
N LYS A 134 34.43 -18.53 13.43
CA LYS A 134 35.42 -17.49 13.73
C LYS A 134 34.78 -16.24 14.30
N TRP A 135 33.63 -15.83 13.76
CA TRP A 135 32.90 -14.68 14.28
C TRP A 135 32.44 -14.92 15.72
N GLU A 136 31.86 -16.10 16.01
CA GLU A 136 31.45 -16.49 17.36
C GLU A 136 32.61 -16.47 18.35
N GLU A 137 33.78 -16.98 17.96
CA GLU A 137 35.00 -16.95 18.77
C GLU A 137 35.43 -15.51 19.08
N THR A 138 35.49 -14.65 18.05
CA THR A 138 35.87 -13.23 18.23
C THR A 138 34.87 -12.47 19.11
N HIS A 139 33.57 -12.65 18.88
CA HIS A 139 32.52 -12.01 19.69
C HIS A 139 32.57 -12.47 21.14
N ARG A 140 32.83 -13.75 21.39
CA ARG A 140 33.03 -14.27 22.75
C ARG A 140 34.21 -13.58 23.44
N THR A 141 35.34 -13.42 22.74
CA THR A 141 36.51 -12.72 23.31
C THR A 141 36.25 -11.23 23.54
N GLU A 142 35.52 -10.55 22.67
CA GLU A 142 35.16 -9.14 22.87
C GLU A 142 34.24 -8.93 24.08
N LEU A 143 33.28 -9.82 24.30
CA LEU A 143 32.43 -9.77 25.50
C LEU A 143 33.24 -9.96 26.79
N GLU A 144 34.31 -10.74 26.73
CA GLU A 144 35.20 -10.98 27.87
C GLU A 144 36.11 -9.77 28.15
N VAL A 145 36.52 -9.04 27.10
CA VAL A 145 37.37 -7.83 27.20
C VAL A 145 36.58 -6.55 27.51
N LYS A 146 35.30 -6.45 27.11
CA LYS A 146 34.43 -5.27 27.33
C LYS A 146 33.68 -5.25 28.66
N ARG A 147 34.16 -5.95 29.70
CA ARG A 147 33.62 -5.74 31.05
C ARG A 147 34.01 -4.32 31.49
N LEU A 148 33.02 -3.43 31.56
CA LEU A 148 33.18 -2.12 32.15
C LEU A 148 33.72 -2.25 33.59
N ASP A 149 34.55 -1.31 34.01
CA ASP A 149 35.01 -1.24 35.39
C ASP A 149 33.81 -1.00 36.32
N GLU A 150 33.87 -1.53 37.55
CA GLU A 150 32.77 -1.43 38.52
C GLU A 150 32.34 0.02 38.77
N SER A 151 33.27 0.97 38.68
CA SER A 151 33.01 2.41 38.80
C SER A 151 32.12 2.96 37.68
N GLU A 152 32.40 2.59 36.42
CA GLU A 152 31.63 3.07 35.26
C GLU A 152 30.19 2.52 35.29
N ILE A 153 30.03 1.29 35.81
CA ILE A 153 28.71 0.66 36.01
C ILE A 153 27.89 1.43 37.06
N ILE A 154 28.52 1.87 38.15
CA ILE A 154 27.85 2.64 39.21
C ILE A 154 27.38 3.99 38.68
N GLU A 155 28.23 4.71 37.94
CA GLU A 155 27.87 5.99 37.33
C GLU A 155 26.71 5.86 36.34
N LEU A 156 26.71 4.82 35.48
CA LEU A 156 25.62 4.55 34.55
C LEU A 156 24.29 4.24 35.25
N LYS A 157 24.34 3.56 36.41
CA LYS A 157 23.14 3.28 37.23
C LYS A 157 22.61 4.54 37.90
N GLU A 158 23.49 5.38 38.44
CA GLU A 158 23.11 6.63 39.09
C GLU A 158 22.46 7.60 38.09
N LEU A 159 22.99 7.69 36.87
CA LEU A 159 22.40 8.48 35.80
C LEU A 159 21.14 7.85 35.18
N GLY A 160 20.80 6.61 35.55
CA GLY A 160 19.66 5.87 34.99
C GLY A 160 19.85 5.41 33.54
N LEU A 161 21.07 5.43 33.01
CA LEU A 161 21.38 4.99 31.64
C LEU A 161 21.80 3.51 31.53
N TRP A 162 21.91 2.80 32.66
CA TRP A 162 22.30 1.39 32.68
C TRP A 162 21.44 0.49 31.78
N GLU A 163 20.11 0.67 31.80
CA GLU A 163 19.19 -0.13 31.00
C GLU A 163 19.35 0.13 29.49
N LEU A 164 19.58 1.40 29.11
CA LEU A 164 19.88 1.80 27.73
C LEU A 164 21.25 1.27 27.27
N TYR A 165 22.25 1.29 28.16
CA TYR A 165 23.58 0.76 27.91
C TYR A 165 23.55 -0.75 27.68
N GLN A 166 22.79 -1.49 28.49
CA GLN A 166 22.64 -2.94 28.33
C GLN A 166 21.92 -3.30 27.03
N ALA A 167 20.92 -2.51 26.62
CA ALA A 167 20.21 -2.71 25.36
C ALA A 167 21.08 -2.40 24.14
N ASN A 168 21.91 -1.35 24.19
CA ASN A 168 22.72 -0.90 23.06
C ASN A 168 24.10 -0.34 23.48
N PRO A 169 25.06 -1.19 23.88
CA PRO A 169 26.36 -0.72 24.39
C PRO A 169 27.20 -0.03 23.31
N HIS A 170 27.00 -0.39 22.04
CA HIS A 170 27.76 0.15 20.91
C HIS A 170 27.38 1.60 20.55
N THR A 171 26.17 2.06 20.87
CA THR A 171 25.70 3.40 20.48
C THR A 171 26.32 4.51 21.33
N PHE A 172 26.75 4.20 22.56
CA PHE A 172 27.35 5.17 23.48
C PHE A 172 28.74 5.65 23.06
N PHE A 173 29.48 4.81 22.32
CA PHE A 173 30.89 5.07 21.98
C PHE A 173 31.10 5.52 20.53
N GLN A 174 30.07 5.47 19.68
CA GLN A 174 30.22 5.80 18.25
C GLN A 174 30.07 7.31 18.01
N LYS A 175 31.21 8.00 17.85
CA LYS A 175 31.28 9.34 17.24
C LYS A 175 31.07 9.22 15.72
N SER A 176 29.85 8.94 15.28
CA SER A 176 29.51 8.90 13.86
C SER A 176 29.21 10.30 13.31
N SER A 177 29.45 10.50 12.01
CA SER A 177 28.93 11.66 11.30
C SER A 177 27.40 11.62 11.34
N LYS A 178 26.79 12.61 11.98
CA LYS A 178 25.33 12.68 12.14
C LYS A 178 24.67 12.76 10.77
N THR A 179 23.77 11.84 10.47
CA THR A 179 22.91 11.93 9.28
C THR A 179 21.84 13.00 9.49
N VAL A 180 21.45 13.71 8.41
CA VAL A 180 20.38 14.73 8.47
C VAL A 180 19.00 14.09 8.71
N ARG A 181 18.82 12.83 8.31
CA ARG A 181 17.57 12.11 8.54
C ARG A 181 17.44 11.76 10.02
N LEU A 182 16.39 12.27 10.64
CA LEU A 182 15.95 11.89 11.97
C LEU A 182 15.51 10.42 11.97
N LEU A 183 15.96 9.67 12.98
CA LEU A 183 15.68 8.24 13.08
C LEU A 183 14.27 7.99 13.66
N GLU A 184 13.77 8.94 14.43
CA GLU A 184 12.46 8.92 15.08
C GLU A 184 11.33 9.05 14.03
N ASP A 185 11.59 9.76 12.94
CA ASP A 185 10.62 10.03 11.88
C ASP A 185 10.56 8.87 10.86
N LYS A 186 9.52 8.05 10.96
CA LYS A 186 9.24 6.98 9.99
C LYS A 186 8.73 7.56 8.68
N ALA A 187 9.37 7.17 7.56
CA ALA A 187 8.93 7.59 6.24
C ALA A 187 7.51 7.06 5.92
N ILE A 188 6.74 7.87 5.17
CA ILE A 188 5.33 7.59 4.89
C ILE A 188 5.14 6.25 4.17
N TYR A 189 5.91 5.99 3.11
CA TYR A 189 5.84 4.72 2.36
C TYR A 189 6.21 3.48 3.18
N LEU A 190 6.82 3.63 4.36
CA LEU A 190 7.11 2.52 5.26
C LEU A 190 5.94 2.20 6.21
N LYS A 191 4.89 3.02 6.24
CA LYS A 191 3.72 2.77 7.08
C LYS A 191 2.90 1.58 6.55
N ASP A 192 2.76 1.49 5.23
CA ASP A 192 1.89 0.50 4.55
C ASP A 192 2.66 -0.58 3.77
N ILE A 193 3.79 -1.07 4.29
CA ILE A 193 4.63 -2.09 3.59
C ILE A 193 3.85 -3.39 3.32
N SER A 194 2.92 -3.75 4.21
CA SER A 194 2.15 -5.00 4.11
C SER A 194 1.00 -4.93 3.09
N LYS A 195 0.60 -3.73 2.63
CA LYS A 195 -0.46 -3.58 1.63
C LYS A 195 0.19 -3.73 0.25
N HIS A 196 0.22 -4.96 -0.26
CA HIS A 196 0.96 -5.30 -1.47
C HIS A 196 0.47 -4.61 -2.76
N ASP A 197 -0.80 -4.17 -2.81
CA ASP A 197 -1.44 -3.79 -4.07
C ASP A 197 -1.62 -2.28 -4.29
N SER A 198 -1.54 -1.44 -3.26
CA SER A 198 -1.81 0.01 -3.41
C SER A 198 -0.98 0.85 -2.44
N ILE A 199 0.21 1.24 -2.89
CA ILE A 199 0.98 2.28 -2.21
C ILE A 199 0.33 3.63 -2.56
N THR A 200 -0.22 4.33 -1.56
CA THR A 200 -0.83 5.66 -1.69
C THR A 200 0.19 6.79 -1.83
N TYR A 201 1.46 6.51 -1.54
CA TYR A 201 2.54 7.48 -1.55
C TYR A 201 3.04 7.82 -2.96
N ASP A 202 3.06 9.12 -3.30
CA ASP A 202 3.70 9.64 -4.50
C ASP A 202 5.16 10.03 -4.20
N PRO A 203 6.17 9.34 -4.77
CA PRO A 203 7.58 9.62 -4.50
C PRO A 203 8.06 10.96 -5.08
N LYS A 204 7.37 11.52 -6.08
CA LYS A 204 7.78 12.78 -6.72
C LYS A 204 7.44 13.97 -5.84
N SER A 205 6.19 14.08 -5.43
CA SER A 205 5.71 15.14 -4.52
C SER A 205 5.96 14.82 -3.04
N ARG A 206 6.29 13.58 -2.71
CA ARG A 206 6.45 13.06 -1.34
C ARG A 206 5.16 13.19 -0.52
N THR A 207 4.01 13.02 -1.15
CA THR A 207 2.69 13.17 -0.51
C THR A 207 1.99 11.83 -0.40
N ASP A 208 1.30 11.64 0.71
CA ASP A 208 0.36 10.53 0.87
C ASP A 208 -0.97 10.86 0.18
N ARG A 209 -1.51 9.92 -0.59
CA ARG A 209 -2.80 10.04 -1.30
C ARG A 209 -3.81 9.04 -0.74
N ASP A 210 -3.98 9.11 0.56
CA ASP A 210 -4.94 8.31 1.29
C ASP A 210 -6.32 8.99 1.32
N ASP A 211 -7.38 8.19 1.43
CA ASP A 211 -8.77 8.65 1.45
C ASP A 211 -9.06 9.50 2.70
N SER A 212 -8.31 9.30 3.80
CA SER A 212 -8.39 10.15 4.99
C SER A 212 -7.89 11.57 4.76
N VAL A 213 -6.95 11.76 3.83
CA VAL A 213 -6.29 13.04 3.55
C VAL A 213 -7.01 13.79 2.44
N GLY A 214 -7.64 13.09 1.51
CA GLY A 214 -8.26 13.66 0.33
C GLY A 214 -8.95 12.63 -0.54
N TYR A 215 -9.34 13.04 -1.73
CA TYR A 215 -10.03 12.20 -2.70
C TYR A 215 -9.50 12.46 -4.11
N PHE A 216 -9.70 11.49 -5.00
CA PHE A 216 -9.44 11.67 -6.43
C PHE A 216 -10.68 12.26 -7.11
N ASN A 217 -10.49 13.32 -7.90
CA ASN A 217 -11.56 13.85 -8.73
C ASN A 217 -11.76 13.03 -10.01
N ASP A 218 -12.78 13.36 -10.82
CA ASP A 218 -13.08 12.68 -12.10
C ASP A 218 -11.93 12.73 -13.12
N ARG A 219 -10.93 13.58 -12.90
CA ARG A 219 -9.73 13.73 -13.72
C ARG A 219 -8.52 12.96 -13.14
N ASN A 220 -8.74 12.11 -12.14
CA ASN A 220 -7.71 11.38 -11.39
C ASN A 220 -6.64 12.28 -10.75
N LEU A 221 -7.00 13.50 -10.37
CA LEU A 221 -6.14 14.40 -9.57
C LEU A 221 -6.54 14.28 -8.10
N PHE A 222 -5.53 14.13 -7.25
CA PHE A 222 -5.73 14.08 -5.81
C PHE A 222 -5.98 15.48 -5.24
N VAL A 223 -7.11 15.65 -4.55
CA VAL A 223 -7.55 16.89 -3.90
C VAL A 223 -7.67 16.62 -2.41
N ARG A 224 -7.02 17.43 -1.59
CA ARG A 224 -7.06 17.28 -0.13
C ARG A 224 -8.41 17.71 0.44
N HIS A 225 -8.86 17.04 1.48
CA HIS A 225 -9.99 17.52 2.27
C HIS A 225 -9.63 18.86 2.94
N LEU A 226 -10.57 19.80 2.91
CA LEU A 226 -10.42 21.09 3.57
C LEU A 226 -10.65 20.91 5.07
N THR A 227 -9.61 21.13 5.88
CA THR A 227 -9.69 21.07 7.34
C THR A 227 -9.20 22.37 7.98
N GLY A 228 -9.66 22.64 9.21
CA GLY A 228 -9.27 23.83 9.97
C GLY A 228 -9.54 25.15 9.24
N ASP A 229 -8.51 25.98 9.12
CA ASP A 229 -8.63 27.31 8.52
C ASP A 229 -8.87 27.29 7.01
N ALA A 230 -8.47 26.23 6.30
CA ALA A 230 -8.74 26.11 4.87
C ALA A 230 -10.25 26.00 4.59
N LYS A 231 -10.99 25.28 5.46
CA LYS A 231 -12.45 25.19 5.39
C LYS A 231 -13.10 26.55 5.66
N ARG A 232 -12.68 27.24 6.73
CA ARG A 232 -13.16 28.60 7.05
C ARG A 232 -12.89 29.60 5.94
N TYR A 233 -11.72 29.50 5.30
CA TYR A 233 -11.38 30.33 4.15
C TYR A 233 -12.29 30.05 2.95
N GLU A 234 -12.63 28.80 2.67
CA GLU A 234 -13.57 28.43 1.60
C GLU A 234 -14.99 28.95 1.89
N GLU A 235 -15.46 28.80 3.14
CA GLU A 235 -16.76 29.34 3.59
C GLU A 235 -16.82 30.87 3.46
N SER A 236 -15.77 31.57 3.90
CA SER A 236 -15.70 33.04 3.80
C SER A 236 -15.60 33.52 2.35
N LYS A 237 -14.91 32.77 1.49
CA LYS A 237 -14.84 33.03 0.05
C LYS A 237 -16.22 32.85 -0.61
N ARG A 238 -16.93 31.78 -0.26
CA ARG A 238 -18.31 31.53 -0.72
C ARG A 238 -19.24 32.63 -0.24
N PHE A 239 -19.13 33.04 1.02
CA PHE A 239 -19.87 34.16 1.58
C PHE A 239 -19.66 35.47 0.80
N ALA A 240 -18.41 35.83 0.50
CA ALA A 240 -18.09 37.02 -0.28
C ALA A 240 -18.68 36.96 -1.71
N TRP A 241 -18.68 35.78 -2.34
CA TRP A 241 -19.31 35.57 -3.65
C TRP A 241 -20.84 35.68 -3.59
N ASP A 242 -21.47 35.13 -2.56
CA ASP A 242 -22.92 35.22 -2.36
C ASP A 242 -23.38 36.65 -2.07
N ASP A 243 -22.60 37.44 -1.34
CA ASP A 243 -22.90 38.86 -1.08
C ASP A 243 -22.78 39.70 -2.37
N LYS A 244 -21.73 39.43 -3.16
CA LYS A 244 -21.55 40.03 -4.48
C LYS A 244 -22.68 39.66 -5.45
N ALA A 245 -23.12 38.41 -5.44
CA ALA A 245 -24.25 37.95 -6.27
C ALA A 245 -25.58 38.59 -5.86
N ARG A 246 -25.76 38.88 -4.55
CA ARG A 246 -26.92 39.61 -4.02
C ARG A 246 -26.92 41.11 -4.36
N GLY A 247 -25.80 41.66 -4.84
CA GLY A 247 -25.69 43.08 -5.20
C GLY A 247 -25.67 44.02 -3.99
N VAL A 248 -25.28 43.52 -2.80
CA VAL A 248 -25.12 44.35 -1.61
C VAL A 248 -24.02 45.39 -1.84
N LYS A 249 -24.33 46.66 -1.63
CA LYS A 249 -23.36 47.76 -1.80
C LYS A 249 -22.28 47.67 -0.72
N GLY A 250 -21.12 47.16 -1.12
CA GLY A 250 -19.93 47.05 -0.28
C GLY A 250 -19.15 45.84 -0.72
N ASP A 251 -18.30 46.00 -1.74
CA ASP A 251 -17.53 44.92 -2.37
C ASP A 251 -16.69 44.15 -1.32
N ILE A 252 -17.27 43.09 -0.74
CA ILE A 252 -16.54 42.16 0.10
C ILE A 252 -15.65 41.34 -0.81
N ASN A 253 -14.35 41.51 -0.66
CA ASN A 253 -13.36 40.69 -1.33
C ASN A 253 -12.40 40.13 -0.30
N ILE A 254 -12.37 38.80 -0.16
CA ILE A 254 -11.50 38.10 0.79
C ILE A 254 -10.02 38.41 0.55
N SER A 255 -9.63 38.67 -0.70
CA SER A 255 -8.25 38.95 -1.08
C SER A 255 -7.87 40.42 -0.88
N SER A 256 -8.80 41.34 -1.10
CA SER A 256 -8.52 42.78 -1.00
C SER A 256 -8.76 43.33 0.42
N ASN A 257 -9.84 42.91 1.07
CA ASN A 257 -10.28 43.41 2.38
C ASN A 257 -10.66 42.24 3.32
N PRO A 258 -9.70 41.38 3.72
CA PRO A 258 -9.97 40.18 4.52
C PRO A 258 -10.60 40.49 5.88
N THR A 259 -10.14 41.54 6.57
CA THR A 259 -10.65 41.92 7.90
C THR A 259 -12.11 42.34 7.85
N LEU A 260 -12.50 43.12 6.84
CA LEU A 260 -13.89 43.53 6.63
C LEU A 260 -14.78 42.30 6.35
N ALA A 261 -14.29 41.37 5.53
CA ALA A 261 -15.00 40.12 5.24
C ALA A 261 -15.19 39.28 6.51
N GLY A 262 -14.16 39.18 7.36
CA GLY A 262 -14.23 38.50 8.65
C GLY A 262 -15.26 39.11 9.60
N MET A 263 -15.24 40.44 9.77
CA MET A 263 -16.21 41.14 10.63
C MET A 263 -17.66 40.93 10.17
N LYS A 264 -17.92 41.05 8.86
CA LYS A 264 -19.26 40.82 8.30
C LYS A 264 -19.72 39.38 8.44
N MET A 265 -18.82 38.41 8.30
CA MET A 265 -19.15 36.99 8.49
C MET A 265 -19.50 36.69 9.96
N GLU A 266 -18.79 37.30 10.92
CA GLU A 266 -19.10 37.20 12.34
C GLU A 266 -20.46 37.84 12.67
N GLU A 267 -20.74 39.02 12.11
CA GLU A 267 -22.03 39.70 12.24
C GLU A 267 -23.18 38.82 11.71
N GLN A 268 -23.01 38.22 10.53
CA GLN A 268 -24.02 37.31 9.98
C GLN A 268 -24.19 36.03 10.80
N SER A 269 -23.11 35.47 11.35
CA SER A 269 -23.20 34.32 12.25
C SER A 269 -24.04 34.65 13.48
N LYS A 270 -23.82 35.81 14.11
CA LYS A 270 -24.62 36.30 15.24
C LYS A 270 -26.09 36.51 14.85
N GLU A 271 -26.35 37.11 13.69
CA GLU A 271 -27.72 37.32 13.20
C GLU A 271 -28.44 36.00 12.91
N GLN A 272 -27.74 35.01 12.35
CA GLN A 272 -28.29 33.66 12.11
C GLN A 272 -28.59 32.92 13.41
N GLN A 273 -27.72 33.01 14.41
CA GLN A 273 -27.97 32.43 15.74
C GLN A 273 -29.22 33.03 16.38
N GLU A 274 -29.38 34.35 16.29
CA GLU A 274 -30.57 35.03 16.82
C GLU A 274 -31.84 34.62 16.06
N LYS A 275 -31.79 34.56 14.72
CA LYS A 275 -32.91 34.05 13.90
C LYS A 275 -33.27 32.61 14.25
N ARG A 276 -32.28 31.74 14.45
CA ARG A 276 -32.48 30.34 14.90
C ARG A 276 -33.12 30.31 16.28
N ARG A 277 -32.67 31.15 17.23
CA ARG A 277 -33.24 31.27 18.58
C ARG A 277 -34.70 31.71 18.54
N VAL A 278 -35.01 32.76 17.77
CA VAL A 278 -36.37 33.26 17.56
C VAL A 278 -37.24 32.19 16.89
N LEU A 279 -36.73 31.50 15.88
CA LEU A 279 -37.44 30.39 15.23
C LEU A 279 -37.72 29.24 16.20
N LYS A 280 -36.73 28.83 17.01
CA LYS A 280 -36.87 27.81 18.06
C LYS A 280 -37.97 28.20 19.03
N ASN A 281 -37.97 29.43 19.53
CA ASN A 281 -38.99 29.94 20.44
C ASN A 281 -40.39 29.98 19.79
N ASN A 282 -40.48 30.44 18.54
CA ASN A 282 -41.74 30.47 17.79
C ASN A 282 -42.30 29.07 17.51
N LEU A 283 -41.44 28.08 17.29
CA LEU A 283 -41.83 26.68 17.16
C LEU A 283 -42.30 26.12 18.50
N LEU A 284 -41.55 26.36 19.58
CA LEU A 284 -41.91 25.91 20.93
C LEU A 284 -43.28 26.43 21.35
N ASN A 285 -43.55 27.72 21.10
CA ASN A 285 -44.83 28.36 21.42
C ASN A 285 -45.99 27.82 20.57
N ARG A 286 -45.76 27.50 19.29
CA ARG A 286 -46.81 26.99 18.39
C ARG A 286 -47.17 25.54 18.69
N TYR A 287 -46.19 24.72 19.03
CA TYR A 287 -46.40 23.29 19.27
C TYR A 287 -46.56 22.95 20.75
N ASN A 288 -46.48 23.95 21.65
CA ASN A 288 -46.71 23.85 23.10
C ASN A 288 -46.06 22.59 23.71
N THR A 289 -44.86 22.28 23.21
CA THR A 289 -44.02 21.19 23.69
C THR A 289 -43.18 21.73 24.84
N ASN A 290 -43.61 21.48 26.07
CA ASN A 290 -42.82 21.75 27.28
C ASN A 290 -41.57 20.83 27.39
N ALA A 291 -41.23 20.08 26.34
CA ALA A 291 -40.01 19.31 26.29
C ALA A 291 -38.87 20.26 25.96
N GLU A 292 -37.94 20.41 26.89
CA GLU A 292 -36.60 20.93 26.63
C GLU A 292 -35.99 20.12 25.49
N ILE A 293 -36.04 20.67 24.28
CA ILE A 293 -35.30 20.14 23.14
C ILE A 293 -33.86 20.60 23.38
N ASP A 294 -33.13 19.76 24.12
CA ASP A 294 -31.68 19.76 24.22
C ASP A 294 -31.12 19.37 22.85
N GLY A 295 -31.19 20.33 21.94
CA GLY A 295 -30.45 20.29 20.68
C GLY A 295 -29.04 20.77 20.95
N ASP A 296 -28.26 19.96 21.67
CA ASP A 296 -26.82 19.93 21.44
C ASP A 296 -26.62 18.86 20.37
N GLU A 297 -26.49 19.30 19.11
CA GLU A 297 -26.12 18.46 17.99
C GLU A 297 -24.65 18.05 18.17
N THR A 298 -24.40 17.16 19.13
CA THR A 298 -23.25 16.27 19.07
C THR A 298 -23.66 15.08 18.23
N GLU A 299 -22.96 14.93 17.10
CA GLU A 299 -23.12 13.84 16.16
C GLU A 299 -23.14 12.49 16.89
N ASP A 300 -23.97 11.58 16.38
CA ASP A 300 -23.99 10.14 16.68
C ASP A 300 -24.70 9.70 17.96
N ASN A 301 -26.03 9.73 17.97
CA ASN A 301 -26.83 8.69 18.63
C ASN A 301 -28.21 8.53 17.96
N GLU A 302 -28.23 7.75 16.88
CA GLU A 302 -29.40 7.12 16.26
C GLU A 302 -30.10 6.11 17.20
N SER A 303 -30.45 6.54 18.41
CA SER A 303 -31.50 5.84 19.16
C SER A 303 -32.83 6.45 18.72
N ASN A 304 -33.63 5.67 18.00
CA ASN A 304 -35.00 5.99 17.60
C ASN A 304 -35.84 6.38 18.82
N LYS A 305 -35.75 7.65 19.23
CA LYS A 305 -36.63 8.23 20.23
C LYS A 305 -37.94 8.48 19.48
N VAL A 306 -38.86 7.53 19.56
CA VAL A 306 -40.22 7.68 18.99
C VAL A 306 -40.84 8.90 19.67
N VAL A 307 -40.84 10.03 18.95
CA VAL A 307 -41.45 11.28 19.42
C VAL A 307 -42.95 11.08 19.36
N ARG A 308 -43.59 10.86 20.52
CA ARG A 308 -45.05 10.85 20.64
C ARG A 308 -45.59 12.23 20.31
N SER A 309 -46.69 12.30 19.56
CA SER A 309 -47.34 13.58 19.30
C SER A 309 -47.98 14.14 20.58
N GLN A 310 -48.30 15.43 20.56
CA GLN A 310 -48.92 16.13 21.70
C GLN A 310 -50.34 15.61 22.03
N PHE A 311 -51.00 14.99 21.06
CA PHE A 311 -52.34 14.45 21.26
C PHE A 311 -52.24 13.09 21.92
N ASN A 312 -53.20 12.77 22.80
CA ASN A 312 -53.28 11.43 23.38
C ASN A 312 -53.48 10.42 22.24
N GLU A 313 -52.42 9.70 21.91
CA GLU A 313 -52.43 8.57 20.99
C GLU A 313 -53.08 7.37 21.69
N ASP A 314 -53.65 6.44 20.91
CA ASP A 314 -54.23 5.20 21.43
C ASP A 314 -55.33 5.38 22.50
N VAL A 315 -56.15 6.43 22.37
CA VAL A 315 -57.34 6.61 23.21
C VAL A 315 -58.45 5.67 22.75
N PHE A 316 -58.58 4.56 23.47
CA PHE A 316 -59.66 3.59 23.31
C PHE A 316 -60.91 4.02 24.08
N LEU A 317 -61.95 4.42 23.36
CA LEU A 317 -63.26 4.75 23.92
C LEU A 317 -64.08 3.46 24.05
N GLY A 318 -64.91 3.32 25.09
CA GLY A 318 -65.98 2.31 25.15
C GLY A 318 -65.60 0.84 24.91
N ASN A 319 -64.56 0.32 25.56
CA ASN A 319 -64.07 -1.08 25.45
C ASN A 319 -63.67 -1.52 24.02
N HIS A 320 -63.41 -0.59 23.10
CA HIS A 320 -62.90 -0.91 21.77
C HIS A 320 -61.38 -1.19 21.80
N THR A 321 -60.87 -2.08 20.95
CA THR A 321 -59.42 -2.37 20.79
C THR A 321 -58.75 -1.56 19.69
N SER A 322 -59.51 -0.66 19.05
CA SER A 322 -59.05 0.19 17.96
C SER A 322 -59.49 1.63 18.20
N VAL A 323 -58.71 2.60 17.73
CA VAL A 323 -59.03 4.03 17.87
C VAL A 323 -60.18 4.41 16.95
N TRP A 324 -61.01 5.37 17.36
CA TRP A 324 -62.06 5.93 16.50
C TRP A 324 -61.48 6.52 15.21
N GLY A 325 -62.00 6.12 14.05
CA GLY A 325 -61.46 6.51 12.75
C GLY A 325 -60.50 5.49 12.13
N SER A 326 -60.28 4.35 12.79
CA SER A 326 -59.54 3.20 12.24
C SER A 326 -60.29 2.45 11.13
N TYR A 327 -61.58 2.75 10.92
CA TYR A 327 -62.43 2.15 9.87
C TYR A 327 -63.20 3.23 9.12
N TYR A 328 -63.34 3.09 7.80
CA TYR A 328 -64.11 4.01 6.96
C TYR A 328 -64.96 3.24 5.95
N GLN A 329 -66.25 3.56 5.88
CA GLN A 329 -67.17 2.98 4.90
C GLN A 329 -68.33 3.94 4.65
N ASP A 330 -68.72 4.12 3.38
CA ASP A 330 -69.89 4.91 2.94
C ASP A 330 -69.98 6.33 3.54
N GLY A 331 -68.84 7.04 3.57
CA GLY A 331 -68.79 8.40 4.09
C GLY A 331 -68.68 8.52 5.62
N LYS A 332 -68.69 7.39 6.34
CA LYS A 332 -68.70 7.37 7.80
C LYS A 332 -67.43 6.72 8.36
N TRP A 333 -66.89 7.33 9.39
CA TRP A 333 -65.78 6.79 10.18
C TRP A 333 -66.30 5.94 11.33
N GLY A 334 -65.56 4.89 11.69
CA GLY A 334 -65.92 3.95 12.74
C GLY A 334 -64.70 3.29 13.38
N PHE A 335 -64.98 2.30 14.23
CA PHE A 335 -63.96 1.45 14.86
C PHE A 335 -63.66 0.21 14.02
N LEU A 336 -62.39 -0.13 13.82
CA LEU A 336 -61.98 -1.33 13.08
C LEU A 336 -62.41 -2.63 13.76
N CYS A 337 -62.39 -2.67 15.09
CA CYS A 337 -62.70 -3.88 15.87
C CYS A 337 -64.17 -4.32 15.76
N CYS A 338 -65.11 -3.37 15.82
CA CYS A 338 -66.55 -3.65 15.89
C CYS A 338 -67.33 -3.14 14.64
N LYS A 339 -66.66 -2.41 13.72
CA LYS A 339 -67.23 -1.75 12.52
C LYS A 339 -68.46 -0.86 12.80
N LYS A 340 -68.55 -0.33 14.03
CA LYS A 340 -69.61 0.60 14.43
C LYS A 340 -69.23 2.02 14.04
N PHE A 341 -70.21 2.77 13.56
CA PHE A 341 -70.08 4.16 13.12
C PHE A 341 -70.51 5.18 14.18
N ASP A 342 -70.71 4.77 15.43
CA ASP A 342 -71.08 5.65 16.54
C ASP A 342 -69.97 5.74 17.59
N ARG A 343 -69.52 6.96 17.88
CA ARG A 343 -68.32 7.21 18.71
C ARG A 343 -68.45 6.75 20.16
N ASN A 344 -69.67 6.80 20.70
CA ASN A 344 -69.98 6.43 22.09
C ASN A 344 -70.55 5.01 22.21
N SER A 345 -70.55 4.22 21.14
CA SER A 345 -71.00 2.83 21.21
C SER A 345 -70.01 1.98 22.00
N LEU A 346 -70.51 1.01 22.77
CA LEU A 346 -69.66 0.00 23.43
C LEU A 346 -69.31 -1.11 22.43
N CYS A 347 -68.06 -1.59 22.43
CA CYS A 347 -67.72 -2.83 21.70
C CYS A 347 -68.36 -4.03 22.41
N LYS A 348 -68.87 -4.99 21.64
CA LYS A 348 -69.51 -6.20 22.17
C LYS A 348 -68.52 -7.33 22.30
#